data_AF-A0A1Q7E565-F1
#
_entry.id   AF-A0A1Q7E565-F1
#
_cell.length_a   1.000
_cell.length_b   1.000
_cell.length_c   1.000
_cell.angle_alpha   90.00
_cell.angle_beta   90.00
_cell.angle_gamma   90.00
#
_symmetry.space_group_name_H-M   'P 1'
#
loop_
_entity.id
_entity.type
_entity.pdbx_description
1 polymer ?
#
loop_
_entity_poly.entity_id
_entity_poly.type
_entity_poly.pdbx_seq_one_letter_code
_entity_poly.pdbx_strand_id
1 'polypeptide(L)'
;MTVANRRGGGERRVKEVPVPTERRSGLDRRLIVESATAQMHAVLELLTELADQGALRDDSRRLLDTAMLRLRYALEQMEPE
;
A
#
# COMPACT_ATOMS: atom_id res chain seq x y z
N MET A 1 -3.52 -61.62 -24.87
CA MET A 1 -2.77 -60.46 -25.41
C MET A 1 -3.24 -59.18 -24.70
N THR A 2 -2.41 -58.72 -23.77
CA THR A 2 -2.07 -57.33 -23.41
C THR A 2 -3.09 -56.18 -23.52
N VAL A 3 -3.62 -55.84 -22.35
CA VAL A 3 -3.85 -54.52 -21.70
C VAL A 3 -3.39 -53.25 -22.44
N ALA A 4 -4.23 -52.21 -22.44
CA ALA A 4 -4.03 -50.95 -21.69
C ALA A 4 -4.77 -49.75 -22.29
N ASN A 5 -5.81 -49.34 -21.57
CA ASN A 5 -6.48 -48.06 -21.67
C ASN A 5 -5.45 -46.92 -21.51
N ARG A 6 -5.42 -46.00 -22.48
CA ARG A 6 -4.38 -44.98 -22.62
C ARG A 6 -4.63 -43.80 -21.67
N ARG A 7 -3.54 -43.37 -21.03
CA ARG A 7 -3.27 -42.04 -20.45
C ARG A 7 -3.87 -41.76 -19.07
N GLY A 8 -3.30 -42.43 -18.06
CA GLY A 8 -2.95 -41.76 -16.82
C GLY A 8 -1.81 -40.77 -17.10
N GLY A 9 -2.06 -39.47 -16.92
CA GLY A 9 -1.11 -38.40 -17.19
C GLY A 9 -0.98 -37.49 -15.97
N GLY A 10 -0.14 -37.92 -15.04
CA GLY A 10 0.68 -37.10 -14.14
C GLY A 10 0.05 -35.90 -13.46
N GLU A 11 -0.13 -36.03 -12.14
CA GLU A 11 -0.03 -34.95 -11.15
C GLU A 11 0.78 -33.76 -11.69
N ARG A 12 0.12 -32.60 -11.86
CA ARG A 12 0.82 -31.32 -11.99
C ARG A 12 1.49 -31.01 -10.66
N ARG A 13 2.61 -31.67 -10.38
CA ARG A 13 3.56 -31.22 -9.36
C ARG A 13 4.11 -29.90 -9.86
N VAL A 14 3.53 -28.82 -9.35
CA VAL A 14 4.13 -27.49 -9.38
C VAL A 14 5.50 -27.65 -8.71
N LYS A 15 6.54 -27.78 -9.53
CA LYS A 15 7.91 -27.59 -9.06
C LYS A 15 7.96 -26.15 -8.56
N GLU A 16 7.96 -25.97 -7.25
CA GLU A 16 8.48 -24.75 -6.65
C GLU A 16 9.93 -24.64 -7.11
N VAL A 17 10.15 -23.86 -8.17
CA VAL A 17 11.48 -23.41 -8.52
C VAL A 17 11.83 -22.38 -7.45
N PRO A 18 12.82 -22.63 -6.57
CA PRO A 18 13.29 -21.58 -5.68
C PRO A 18 13.93 -20.53 -6.58
N VAL A 19 13.17 -19.47 -6.86
CA VAL A 19 13.70 -18.29 -7.52
C VAL A 19 14.73 -17.72 -6.56
N PRO A 20 16.02 -17.64 -6.92
CA PRO A 20 16.99 -16.95 -6.10
C PRO A 20 16.51 -15.50 -6.02
N THR A 21 15.96 -15.13 -4.87
CA THR A 21 15.68 -13.74 -4.53
C THR A 21 17.05 -13.09 -4.38
N GLU A 22 17.53 -12.55 -5.50
CA GLU A 22 18.69 -11.70 -5.54
C GLU A 22 18.52 -10.65 -4.45
N ARG A 23 19.41 -10.70 -3.44
CA ARG A 23 19.41 -9.83 -2.27
C ARG A 23 19.76 -8.41 -2.73
N ARG A 24 18.84 -7.76 -3.42
CA ARG A 24 18.88 -6.32 -3.65
C ARG A 24 18.63 -5.65 -2.30
N SER A 25 19.73 -5.26 -1.68
CA SER A 25 19.88 -4.17 -0.73
C SER A 25 18.61 -3.83 0.06
N GLY A 26 18.47 -4.43 1.25
CA GLY A 26 17.47 -4.02 2.23
C GLY A 26 17.69 -2.60 2.77
N LEU A 27 18.72 -1.87 2.29
CA LEU A 27 19.02 -0.50 2.68
C LEU A 27 18.15 0.52 1.91
N ASP A 28 17.85 0.28 0.62
CA ASP A 28 16.94 1.17 -0.13
C ASP A 28 15.48 1.01 0.31
N ARG A 29 15.08 -0.19 0.76
CA ARG A 29 13.75 -0.39 1.39
C ARG A 29 13.60 0.32 2.72
N ARG A 30 14.68 0.66 3.42
CA ARG A 30 14.61 1.34 4.73
C ARG A 30 14.24 2.82 4.61
N LEU A 31 14.37 3.42 3.43
CA LEU A 31 13.87 4.77 3.14
C LEU A 31 12.42 4.80 2.64
N ILE A 32 11.80 3.63 2.38
CA ILE A 32 10.54 3.52 1.60
C ILE A 32 9.38 2.89 2.39
N VAL A 33 9.56 2.58 3.68
CA VAL A 33 8.43 2.14 4.52
C VAL A 33 8.32 3.06 5.73
N GLU A 34 8.04 4.34 5.46
CA GLU A 34 7.17 5.03 6.38
C GLU A 34 5.90 4.18 6.53
N SER A 35 5.47 3.95 7.77
CA SER A 35 4.20 3.27 8.00
C SER A 35 3.10 3.99 7.23
N ALA A 36 2.04 3.28 6.84
CA ALA A 36 0.89 3.93 6.18
C ALA A 36 0.41 5.14 7.01
N THR A 37 0.46 5.03 8.34
CA THR A 37 0.21 6.12 9.30
C THR A 37 1.16 7.31 9.08
N ALA A 38 2.48 7.10 9.03
CA ALA A 38 3.46 8.16 8.79
C ALA A 38 3.26 8.87 7.44
N GLN A 39 2.97 8.11 6.37
CA GLN A 39 2.66 8.69 5.06
C GLN A 39 1.39 9.54 5.10
N MET A 40 0.36 9.10 5.83
CA MET A 40 -0.88 9.86 5.99
C MET A 40 -0.68 11.12 6.83
N HIS A 41 0.21 11.12 7.82
CA HIS A 41 0.61 12.35 8.52
C HIS A 41 1.33 13.33 7.59
N ALA A 42 2.28 12.86 6.79
CA ALA A 42 2.98 13.69 5.81
C ALA A 42 1.99 14.31 4.79
N VAL A 43 0.99 13.53 4.34
CA VAL A 43 -0.08 14.06 3.49
C VAL A 43 -0.88 15.16 4.19
N LEU A 44 -1.24 14.99 5.47
CA LEU A 44 -1.96 16.02 6.22
C LEU A 44 -1.17 17.31 6.39
N GLU A 45 0.15 17.22 6.57
CA GLU A 45 1.05 18.37 6.63
C GLU A 45 1.00 19.15 5.31
N LEU A 46 1.22 18.47 4.17
CA LEU A 46 1.16 19.07 2.84
C LEU A 46 -0.22 19.69 2.52
N LEU A 47 -1.31 19.03 2.92
CA LEU A 47 -2.66 19.57 2.74
C LEU A 47 -2.91 20.81 3.59
N THR A 48 -2.32 20.87 4.80
CA THR A 48 -2.40 22.04 5.68
C THR A 48 -1.63 23.22 5.05
N GLU A 49 -0.42 22.97 4.55
CA GLU A 49 0.36 24.00 3.83
C GLU A 49 -0.39 24.55 2.60
N LEU A 50 -0.98 23.67 1.79
CA LEU A 50 -1.78 24.06 0.64
C LEU A 50 -2.98 24.92 1.05
N ALA A 51 -3.61 24.55 2.17
CA ALA A 51 -4.66 25.33 2.77
C ALA A 51 -4.14 26.74 3.12
N ASP A 52 -3.05 26.83 3.86
CA ASP A 52 -2.53 28.11 4.37
C ASP A 52 -2.08 29.07 3.24
N GLN A 53 -1.70 28.54 2.08
CA GLN A 53 -1.41 29.34 0.89
C GLN A 53 -2.64 30.05 0.29
N GLY A 54 -3.86 29.69 0.69
CA GLY A 54 -5.09 30.31 0.17
C GLY A 54 -5.30 30.08 -1.32
N ALA A 55 -4.68 29.04 -1.90
CA ALA A 55 -4.71 28.75 -3.34
C ALA A 55 -6.06 28.22 -3.84
N LEU A 56 -6.95 27.80 -2.92
CA LEU A 56 -8.23 27.18 -3.22
C LEU A 56 -9.38 28.19 -3.17
N ARG A 57 -10.35 28.00 -4.06
CA ARG A 57 -11.66 28.68 -3.99
C ARG A 57 -12.42 28.21 -2.74
N ASP A 58 -13.34 29.04 -2.24
CA ASP A 58 -14.10 28.79 -1.00
C ASP A 58 -14.73 27.39 -0.93
N ASP A 59 -15.40 26.93 -1.98
CA ASP A 59 -16.02 25.61 -2.00
C ASP A 59 -14.99 24.47 -1.93
N SER A 60 -13.89 24.61 -2.66
CA SER A 60 -12.78 23.65 -2.62
C SER A 60 -12.08 23.67 -1.27
N ARG A 61 -11.97 24.85 -0.63
CA ARG A 61 -11.39 24.98 0.71
C ARG A 61 -12.25 24.30 1.76
N ARG A 62 -13.56 24.52 1.75
CA ARG A 62 -14.51 23.84 2.65
C ARG A 62 -14.49 22.32 2.49
N LEU A 63 -14.39 21.85 1.24
CA LEU A 63 -14.26 20.43 0.96
C LEU A 63 -12.94 19.88 1.50
N LEU A 64 -11.83 20.60 1.32
CA LEU A 64 -10.52 20.22 1.85
C LEU A 64 -10.54 20.15 3.38
N ASP A 65 -11.10 21.15 4.06
CA ASP A 65 -11.20 21.17 5.53
C ASP A 65 -11.99 19.95 6.05
N THR A 66 -13.10 19.61 5.38
CA THR A 66 -13.90 18.42 5.73
C THR A 66 -13.13 17.12 5.49
N ALA A 67 -12.39 17.03 4.37
CA ALA A 67 -11.59 15.86 4.04
C ALA A 67 -10.43 15.67 5.04
N MET A 68 -9.73 16.74 5.40
CA MET A 68 -8.65 16.72 6.40
C MET A 68 -9.17 16.27 7.77
N LEU A 69 -10.34 16.76 8.20
CA LEU A 69 -10.95 16.32 9.46
C LEU A 69 -11.24 14.81 9.47
N ARG A 70 -11.82 14.29 8.39
CA ARG A 70 -12.12 12.86 8.26
C ARG A 70 -10.85 12.00 8.20
N LEU A 71 -9.81 12.50 7.54
CA LEU A 71 -8.52 11.81 7.46
C LEU A 71 -7.83 11.74 8.82
N ARG A 72 -7.84 12.84 9.60
CA ARG A 72 -7.35 12.86 10.99
C ARG A 72 -8.08 11.84 11.86
N TYR A 73 -9.41 11.83 11.80
CA TYR A 73 -10.20 10.84 12.53
C TYR A 73 -9.85 9.40 12.10
N ALA A 74 -9.71 9.13 10.80
CA ALA A 74 -9.32 7.81 10.33
C ALA A 74 -7.93 7.39 10.85
N LEU A 75 -6.98 8.33 10.97
CA LEU A 75 -5.66 8.08 11.55
C LEU A 75 -5.73 7.78 13.04
N GLU A 76 -6.50 8.55 13.81
CA GLU A 76 -6.72 8.28 15.23
C GLU A 76 -7.25 6.86 15.46
N GLN A 77 -8.13 6.37 14.57
CA GLN A 77 -8.64 4.99 14.64
C GLN A 77 -7.62 3.91 14.27
N MET A 78 -6.50 4.28 13.62
CA MET A 78 -5.45 3.35 13.20
C MET A 78 -4.30 3.26 14.20
N GLU A 79 -4.16 4.22 15.11
CA GLU A 79 -3.16 4.17 16.18
C GLU A 79 -3.68 3.27 17.32
N PRO A 80 -3.00 2.14 17.63
CA PRO A 80 -3.35 1.33 18.78
C PRO A 80 -2.99 2.06 20.08
N GLU A 81 -3.87 2.02 21.09
CA GLU A 81 -3.60 2.50 22.46
C GLU A 81 -2.35 1.88 23.09
#